data_AF-A0AAX2UKM3-F1
#
_entry.id   AF-A0AAX2UKM3-F1
#
_cell.length_a   1.000
_cell.length_b   1.000
_cell.length_c   1.000
_cell.angle_alpha   90.00
_cell.angle_beta   90.00
_cell.angle_gamma   90.00
#
_symmetry.space_group_name_H-M   'P 1'
#
loop_
_entity.id
_entity.type
_entity.pdbx_description
1 polymer ?
#
loop_
_entity_poly.entity_id
_entity_poly.type
_entity_poly.pdbx_seq_one_letter_code
_entity_poly.pdbx_strand_id
1 'polypeptide(L)'
;MILLIDNYDSFVYNIKLMLENLSDDEIKVVRNDKISLSEIKALSPSHIILSPGPKHPKDSGVCLEIFKEKLEIPVLGICLGHQALGLSFNAKIKRLQNIAHAKNSTISIQKESVLFKNVPKEFSIMRYHSLEVVELNANLEALAYSEDGILMAMRHKNLPYFGIQFHPESYFSEYGLQIFSNFLNENKKENKKDKNLNEYLHKLSENIALESEDFKRICEFIMSKEYEPLQIAALLILITEKSLNQKSLSAFVRNILRYSQTFSDESEMIDICGTGGDGFKSINVSTAVAFILAAMGVKVAKHGNRAVSSSSGSSDVLEALQIPIASSLEEGLKLLEQKNLNFFHAPFFHPLVGELREIRSKLGVRTVFNVLGPLLHPNLKLKYQLMGNYHAPVHRLLAEILKALGRKHALVVRGNDGMDEISICDESKIIELKDNEIYEYNVAPEQFGFKRAFHNEIAGSSPENNAKDLELILSAKLKGAKFDIVVLNAMFALYTANKAQSPLIAKDMILEALHSGLVYEYFKAYQNDKT
;
A
#
# COMPACT_ATOMS: atom_id res chain seq x y z
N MET A 1 10.49 11.76 22.79
CA MET A 1 11.17 12.37 21.63
C MET A 1 12.37 11.52 21.24
N ILE A 2 12.62 11.36 19.95
CA ILE A 2 13.75 10.61 19.40
C ILE A 2 14.74 11.60 18.77
N LEU A 3 16.03 11.45 19.08
CA LEU A 3 17.09 12.29 18.52
C LEU A 3 17.77 11.59 17.35
N LEU A 4 17.71 12.19 16.16
CA LEU A 4 18.40 11.72 14.96
C LEU A 4 19.60 12.64 14.68
N ILE A 5 20.81 12.11 14.82
CA ILE A 5 22.05 12.82 14.51
C ILE A 5 22.37 12.65 13.03
N ASP A 6 22.31 13.74 12.28
CA ASP A 6 22.66 13.82 10.86
C ASP A 6 24.17 14.01 10.68
N ASN A 7 24.85 13.01 10.13
CA ASN A 7 26.26 13.06 9.75
C ASN A 7 26.47 13.52 8.29
N TYR A 8 25.61 14.41 7.79
CA TYR A 8 25.57 14.88 6.41
C TYR A 8 25.21 13.76 5.41
N ASP A 9 24.20 12.97 5.77
CA ASP A 9 23.71 11.89 4.92
C ASP A 9 22.61 12.38 3.97
N SER A 10 22.70 11.96 2.71
CA SER A 10 21.70 12.27 1.69
C SER A 10 20.33 11.65 1.99
N PHE A 11 20.27 10.61 2.84
CA PHE A 11 19.07 9.83 3.12
C PHE A 11 18.56 9.97 4.56
N VAL A 12 19.08 10.93 5.34
CA VAL A 12 18.66 11.12 6.74
C VAL A 12 17.16 11.40 6.89
N TYR A 13 16.55 12.04 5.91
CA TYR A 13 15.10 12.30 5.91
C TYR A 13 14.25 11.06 5.57
N ASN A 14 14.82 10.05 4.91
CA ASN A 14 14.16 8.75 4.76
C ASN A 14 14.10 8.04 6.11
N ILE A 15 15.19 8.08 6.88
CA ILE A 15 15.22 7.58 8.25
C ILE A 15 14.17 8.33 9.09
N LYS A 16 14.15 9.67 9.03
CA LYS A 16 13.14 10.48 9.73
C LYS A 16 11.72 10.04 9.38
N LEU A 17 11.39 9.92 8.10
CA LEU A 17 10.06 9.53 7.63
C LEU A 17 9.66 8.13 8.12
N MET A 18 10.59 7.17 8.08
CA MET A 18 10.36 5.83 8.62
C MET A 18 10.08 5.84 10.12
N LEU A 19 10.80 6.67 10.89
CA LEU A 19 10.57 6.82 12.32
C LEU A 19 9.24 7.50 12.63
N GLU A 20 8.87 8.53 11.87
CA GLU A 20 7.56 9.21 11.97
C GLU A 20 6.39 8.27 11.64
N ASN A 21 6.61 7.27 10.78
CA ASN A 21 5.62 6.23 10.50
C ASN A 21 5.47 5.22 11.65
N LEU A 22 6.48 5.07 12.50
CA LEU A 22 6.56 4.04 13.55
C LEU A 22 6.28 4.57 14.95
N SER A 23 6.42 5.88 15.18
CA SER A 23 6.32 6.49 16.49
C SER A 23 5.61 7.84 16.43
N ASP A 24 4.76 8.09 17.42
CA ASP A 24 4.13 9.40 17.64
C ASP A 24 5.07 10.37 18.40
N ASP A 25 6.25 9.92 18.82
CA ASP A 25 7.29 10.77 19.42
C ASP A 25 7.82 11.80 18.40
N GLU A 26 8.06 13.04 18.85
CA GLU A 26 8.77 14.04 18.06
C GLU A 26 10.16 13.52 17.64
N ILE A 27 10.43 13.54 16.33
CA ILE A 27 11.74 13.20 15.75
C ILE A 27 12.54 14.49 15.52
N LYS A 28 13.52 14.76 16.38
CA LYS A 28 14.38 15.93 16.25
C LYS A 28 15.65 15.56 15.49
N VAL A 29 15.82 16.15 14.30
CA VAL A 29 17.02 15.97 13.48
C VAL A 29 17.99 17.10 13.76
N VAL A 30 19.23 16.77 14.12
CA VAL A 30 20.29 17.77 14.37
C VAL A 30 21.60 17.28 13.74
N ARG A 31 22.33 18.20 13.10
CA ARG A 31 23.64 17.87 12.54
C ARG A 31 24.65 17.55 13.64
N ASN A 32 25.56 16.62 13.36
CA ASN A 32 26.56 16.13 14.31
C ASN A 32 27.55 17.20 14.84
N ASP A 33 27.60 18.38 14.21
CA ASP A 33 28.42 19.53 14.59
C ASP A 33 27.59 20.73 15.10
N LYS A 34 26.28 20.55 15.29
CA LYS A 34 25.34 21.57 15.78
C LYS A 34 24.73 21.23 17.14
N ILE A 35 25.23 20.20 17.80
CA ILE A 35 24.78 19.80 19.13
C ILE A 35 25.95 19.23 19.94
N SER A 36 26.03 19.61 21.20
CA SER A 36 27.00 19.11 22.18
C SER A 36 26.41 17.96 23.01
N LEU A 37 27.27 17.11 23.59
CA LEU A 37 26.85 16.04 24.50
C LEU A 37 26.04 16.58 25.71
N SER A 38 26.37 17.76 26.22
CA SER A 38 25.60 18.43 27.30
C SER A 38 24.17 18.77 26.88
N GLU A 39 23.99 19.26 25.64
CA GLU A 39 22.66 19.56 25.12
C GLU A 39 21.85 18.28 24.87
N ILE A 40 22.49 17.21 24.39
CA ILE A 40 21.84 15.90 24.23
C ILE A 40 21.31 15.39 25.56
N LYS A 41 22.12 15.47 26.64
CA LYS A 41 21.68 15.10 27.99
C LYS A 41 20.50 15.96 28.46
N ALA A 42 20.53 17.27 28.20
CA ALA A 42 19.44 18.17 28.55
C ALA A 42 18.13 17.86 27.80
N LEU A 43 18.21 17.37 26.55
CA LEU A 43 17.03 16.96 25.77
C LEU A 43 16.37 15.68 26.31
N SER A 44 17.08 14.86 27.07
CA SER A 44 16.59 13.58 27.61
C SER A 44 15.86 12.72 26.56
N PRO A 45 16.51 12.40 25.41
CA PRO A 45 15.86 11.65 24.34
C PRO A 45 15.52 10.22 24.79
N SER A 46 14.41 9.67 24.27
CA SER A 46 14.03 8.28 24.51
C SER A 46 14.94 7.31 23.76
N HIS A 47 15.38 7.70 22.55
CA HIS A 47 16.30 6.96 21.69
C HIS A 47 17.20 7.92 20.93
N ILE A 48 18.39 7.46 20.58
CA ILE A 48 19.33 8.18 19.71
C ILE A 48 19.62 7.32 18.48
N ILE A 49 19.53 7.91 17.29
CA ILE A 49 19.91 7.26 16.04
C ILE A 49 21.00 8.09 15.38
N LEU A 50 22.09 7.43 14.98
CA LEU A 50 23.21 8.05 14.29
C LEU A 50 23.15 7.66 12.82
N SER A 51 22.90 8.64 11.95
CA SER A 51 22.74 8.40 10.51
C SER A 51 24.04 7.90 9.87
N PRO A 52 23.97 7.38 8.63
CA PRO A 52 25.14 7.25 7.77
C PRO A 52 25.86 8.59 7.56
N GLY A 53 27.00 8.58 6.86
CA GLY A 53 27.67 9.80 6.46
C GLY A 53 28.93 9.53 5.62
N PRO A 54 29.41 10.51 4.85
CA PRO A 54 30.51 10.32 3.89
C PRO A 54 31.91 10.36 4.53
N LYS A 55 32.02 10.82 5.78
CA LYS A 55 33.29 11.02 6.49
C LYS A 55 33.81 9.71 7.08
N HIS A 56 35.08 9.71 7.49
CA HIS A 56 35.63 8.61 8.27
C HIS A 56 35.05 8.63 9.70
N PRO A 57 34.79 7.48 10.36
CA PRO A 57 34.20 7.41 11.71
C PRO A 57 34.98 8.17 12.80
N LYS A 58 36.29 8.39 12.60
CA LYS A 58 37.13 9.21 13.49
C LYS A 58 36.70 10.68 13.54
N ASP A 59 36.07 11.16 12.48
CA ASP A 59 35.65 12.55 12.31
C ASP A 59 34.15 12.75 12.58
N SER A 60 33.49 11.77 13.21
CA SER A 60 32.06 11.79 13.51
C SER A 60 31.68 12.60 14.77
N GLY A 61 32.66 13.25 15.40
CA GLY A 61 32.45 14.24 16.47
C GLY A 61 31.58 13.69 17.61
N VAL A 62 30.41 14.33 17.82
CA VAL A 62 29.47 14.00 18.89
C VAL A 62 29.05 12.53 18.91
N CYS A 63 29.07 11.83 17.77
CA CYS A 63 28.79 10.38 17.72
C CYS A 63 29.78 9.56 18.58
N LEU A 64 31.07 9.89 18.55
CA LEU A 64 32.07 9.23 19.38
C LEU A 64 31.90 9.61 20.85
N GLU A 65 31.51 10.85 21.13
CA GLU A 65 31.27 11.34 22.49
C GLU A 65 30.10 10.59 23.15
N ILE A 66 29.00 10.38 22.42
CA ILE A 66 27.84 9.62 22.89
C ILE A 66 28.24 8.21 23.35
N PHE A 67 29.03 7.49 22.54
CA PHE A 67 29.46 6.13 22.91
C PHE A 67 30.51 6.10 24.02
N LYS A 68 31.43 7.07 24.05
CA LYS A 68 32.45 7.18 25.12
C LYS A 68 31.82 7.47 26.48
N GLU A 69 30.77 8.28 26.51
CA GLU A 69 30.05 8.65 27.73
C GLU A 69 29.24 7.50 28.31
N LYS A 70 28.92 6.48 27.51
CA LYS A 70 28.16 5.29 27.93
C LYS A 70 26.78 5.64 28.54
N LEU A 71 26.07 6.58 27.91
CA LEU A 71 24.69 6.92 28.28
C LEU A 71 23.79 5.67 28.29
N GLU A 72 22.95 5.51 29.31
CA GLU A 72 21.93 4.45 29.39
C GLU A 72 20.68 4.76 28.54
N ILE A 73 20.90 5.30 27.34
CA ILE A 73 19.87 5.60 26.34
C ILE A 73 20.09 4.65 25.17
N PRO A 74 19.07 4.01 24.59
CA PRO A 74 19.23 3.20 23.40
C PRO A 74 19.85 3.98 22.24
N VAL A 75 20.91 3.44 21.63
CA VAL A 75 21.60 4.05 20.49
C VAL A 75 21.68 3.07 19.32
N LEU A 76 21.18 3.46 18.15
CA LEU A 76 21.36 2.74 16.89
C LEU A 76 22.28 3.51 15.96
N GLY A 77 23.44 2.93 15.63
CA GLY A 77 24.35 3.46 14.64
C GLY A 77 24.16 2.81 13.26
N ILE A 78 23.96 3.62 12.22
CA ILE A 78 23.78 3.14 10.84
C ILE A 78 25.01 3.50 10.02
N CYS A 79 25.59 2.54 9.31
CA CYS A 79 26.77 2.70 8.46
C CYS A 79 27.94 3.42 9.18
N LEU A 80 28.08 4.74 9.02
CA LEU A 80 29.04 5.54 9.79
C LEU A 80 28.82 5.43 11.31
N GLY A 81 27.56 5.44 11.77
CA GLY A 81 27.23 5.25 13.18
C GLY A 81 27.63 3.87 13.71
N HIS A 82 27.47 2.81 12.89
CA HIS A 82 27.95 1.47 13.21
C HIS A 82 29.47 1.46 13.36
N GLN A 83 30.18 2.11 12.44
CA GLN A 83 31.64 2.21 12.50
C GLN A 83 32.13 3.05 13.69
N ALA A 84 31.43 4.12 14.04
CA ALA A 84 31.70 4.94 15.21
C ALA A 84 31.52 4.15 16.52
N LEU A 85 30.49 3.29 16.60
CA LEU A 85 30.31 2.35 17.71
C LEU A 85 31.51 1.41 17.81
N GLY A 86 31.88 0.75 16.71
CA GLY A 86 33.03 -0.16 16.66
C GLY A 86 34.32 0.52 17.15
N LEU A 87 34.61 1.69 16.58
CA LEU A 87 35.80 2.46 16.90
C LEU A 87 35.83 2.93 18.37
N SER A 88 34.69 3.34 18.93
CA SER A 88 34.59 3.81 20.32
C SER A 88 34.86 2.70 21.34
N PHE A 89 34.66 1.44 20.93
CA PHE A 89 35.02 0.26 21.71
C PHE A 89 36.21 -0.48 21.10
N ASN A 90 37.19 0.24 20.55
CA ASN A 90 38.50 -0.28 20.12
C ASN A 90 38.47 -1.41 19.06
N ALA A 91 37.38 -1.57 18.30
CA ALA A 91 37.41 -2.38 17.08
C ALA A 91 38.22 -1.66 16.00
N LYS A 92 38.81 -2.40 15.06
CA LYS A 92 39.56 -1.83 13.94
C LYS A 92 38.63 -1.53 12.77
N ILE A 93 38.92 -0.45 12.04
CA ILE A 93 38.24 -0.10 10.79
C ILE A 93 39.20 -0.38 9.63
N LYS A 94 38.78 -1.20 8.68
CA LYS A 94 39.54 -1.49 7.45
C LYS A 94 38.76 -1.03 6.22
N ARG A 95 39.49 -0.75 5.14
CA ARG A 95 38.88 -0.48 3.83
C ARG A 95 38.60 -1.81 3.15
N LEU A 96 37.41 -1.95 2.58
CA LEU A 96 37.02 -3.16 1.86
C LEU A 96 37.91 -3.38 0.64
N GLN A 97 38.32 -4.63 0.41
CA GLN A 97 39.11 -5.02 -0.76
C GLN A 97 38.30 -4.89 -2.06
N ASN A 98 37.00 -5.17 -2.00
CA ASN A 98 36.03 -4.95 -3.07
C ASN A 98 35.00 -3.92 -2.62
N ILE A 99 35.01 -2.73 -3.20
CA ILE A 99 34.09 -1.65 -2.82
C ILE A 99 32.67 -2.02 -3.25
N ALA A 100 31.75 -2.11 -2.30
CA ALA A 100 30.33 -2.35 -2.56
C ALA A 100 29.57 -1.01 -2.59
N HIS A 101 29.42 -0.41 -3.77
CA HIS A 101 28.47 0.67 -3.98
C HIS A 101 27.21 0.13 -4.65
N ALA A 102 26.06 0.28 -4.00
CA ALA A 102 24.75 -0.11 -4.52
C ALA A 102 24.64 -1.61 -4.86
N LYS A 103 25.23 -2.48 -4.03
CA LYS A 103 25.15 -3.94 -4.22
C LYS A 103 24.12 -4.54 -3.25
N ASN A 104 23.19 -5.32 -3.80
CA ASN A 104 22.37 -6.23 -3.00
C ASN A 104 23.25 -7.35 -2.44
N SER A 105 23.15 -7.61 -1.15
CA SER A 105 23.84 -8.72 -0.50
C SER A 105 22.91 -9.40 0.47
N THR A 106 22.95 -10.72 0.49
CA THR A 106 22.26 -11.50 1.51
C THR A 106 23.08 -11.47 2.80
N ILE A 107 22.41 -11.26 3.92
CA ILE A 107 23.01 -11.38 5.25
C ILE A 107 22.38 -12.52 6.03
N SER A 108 23.17 -13.12 6.92
CA SER A 108 22.75 -14.22 7.78
C SER A 108 22.94 -13.83 9.25
N ILE A 109 21.84 -13.89 10.01
CA ILE A 109 21.81 -13.64 11.44
C ILE A 109 22.45 -14.84 12.16
N GLN A 110 23.50 -14.56 12.93
CA GLN A 110 24.25 -15.56 13.69
C GLN A 110 23.82 -15.64 15.15
N LYS A 111 23.27 -14.55 15.70
CA LYS A 111 22.84 -14.49 17.10
C LYS A 111 21.52 -13.78 17.25
N GLU A 112 20.70 -14.27 18.18
CA GLU A 112 19.45 -13.64 18.55
C GLU A 112 19.68 -12.25 19.14
N SER A 113 18.90 -11.30 18.63
CA SER A 113 18.92 -9.91 19.05
C SER A 113 17.53 -9.33 18.92
N VAL A 114 17.16 -8.44 19.84
CA VAL A 114 15.93 -7.67 19.77
C VAL A 114 15.77 -6.98 18.42
N LEU A 115 16.88 -6.48 17.85
CA LEU A 115 16.93 -5.81 16.56
C LEU A 115 16.36 -6.64 15.40
N PHE A 116 16.47 -7.97 15.48
CA PHE A 116 16.04 -8.90 14.43
C PHE A 116 14.83 -9.75 14.82
N LYS A 117 14.05 -9.34 15.83
CA LYS A 117 12.79 -10.00 16.18
C LYS A 117 11.85 -10.01 14.96
N ASN A 118 11.26 -11.17 14.66
CA ASN A 118 10.37 -11.39 13.51
C ASN A 118 11.01 -11.07 12.14
N VAL A 119 12.35 -11.08 12.04
CA VAL A 119 13.09 -11.00 10.78
C VAL A 119 13.61 -12.40 10.44
N PRO A 120 13.50 -12.87 9.18
CA PRO A 120 14.05 -14.16 8.78
C PRO A 120 15.55 -14.26 9.06
N LYS A 121 16.05 -15.48 9.27
CA LYS A 121 17.47 -15.73 9.54
C LYS A 121 18.37 -15.20 8.42
N GLU A 122 17.88 -15.19 7.17
CA GLU A 122 18.58 -14.66 6.01
C GLU A 122 17.68 -13.71 5.22
N PHE A 123 18.23 -12.58 4.78
CA PHE A 123 17.50 -11.58 3.98
C PHE A 123 18.44 -10.67 3.19
N SER A 124 17.89 -10.00 2.17
CA SER A 124 18.62 -9.10 1.27
C SER A 124 18.71 -7.67 1.84
N ILE A 125 19.90 -7.08 1.78
CA ILE A 125 20.16 -5.69 2.16
C ILE A 125 20.95 -4.93 1.10
N MET A 126 20.86 -3.61 1.17
CA MET A 126 21.63 -2.70 0.31
C MET A 126 22.85 -2.12 1.02
N ARG A 127 24.00 -2.13 0.34
CA ARG A 127 25.31 -1.68 0.85
C ARG A 127 25.81 -0.46 0.07
N TYR A 128 26.29 0.55 0.79
CA TYR A 128 26.92 1.76 0.22
C TYR A 128 28.27 2.12 0.88
N HIS A 129 28.86 1.19 1.64
CA HIS A 129 30.01 1.47 2.49
C HIS A 129 31.34 1.01 1.86
N SER A 130 32.40 1.78 2.09
CA SER A 130 33.77 1.42 1.67
C SER A 130 34.64 0.93 2.83
N LEU A 131 34.12 1.00 4.05
CA LEU A 131 34.79 0.60 5.29
C LEU A 131 34.02 -0.54 5.95
N GLU A 132 34.73 -1.33 6.76
CA GLU A 132 34.17 -2.38 7.59
C GLU A 132 34.77 -2.35 9.00
N VAL A 133 33.97 -2.80 9.97
CA VAL A 133 34.42 -3.02 11.35
C VAL A 133 34.93 -4.45 11.46
N VAL A 134 36.17 -4.60 11.92
CA VAL A 134 36.84 -5.89 12.13
C VAL A 134 37.47 -5.94 13.51
N GLU A 135 37.84 -7.16 13.94
CA GLU A 135 38.55 -7.38 15.22
C GLU A 135 37.77 -6.80 16.41
N LEU A 136 36.50 -7.22 16.56
CA LEU A 136 35.66 -6.83 17.69
C LEU A 136 36.32 -7.19 19.03
N ASN A 137 36.24 -6.28 20.00
CA ASN A 137 36.72 -6.54 21.35
C ASN A 137 35.69 -7.34 22.18
N ALA A 138 36.05 -7.63 23.44
CA ALA A 138 35.19 -8.38 24.35
C ALA A 138 33.86 -7.70 24.71
N ASN A 139 33.71 -6.38 24.50
CA ASN A 139 32.49 -5.63 24.84
C ASN A 139 31.45 -5.65 23.71
N LEU A 140 31.88 -5.93 22.49
CA LEU A 140 31.01 -6.02 21.32
C LEU A 140 30.72 -7.48 20.97
N GLU A 141 29.56 -7.70 20.39
CA GLU A 141 29.13 -8.99 19.90
C GLU A 141 28.58 -8.86 18.49
N ALA A 142 29.11 -9.67 17.57
CA ALA A 142 28.61 -9.77 16.22
C ALA A 142 27.23 -10.45 16.20
N LEU A 143 26.30 -9.86 15.44
CA LEU A 143 24.93 -10.35 15.30
C LEU A 143 24.64 -10.93 13.92
N ALA A 144 25.17 -10.34 12.86
CA ALA A 144 24.94 -10.77 11.48
C ALA A 144 26.15 -10.50 10.59
N TYR A 145 26.31 -11.34 9.56
CA TYR A 145 27.36 -11.23 8.54
C TYR A 145 26.75 -11.32 7.14
N SER A 146 27.36 -10.68 6.16
CA SER A 146 27.04 -10.90 4.75
C SER A 146 27.65 -12.20 4.21
N GLU A 147 27.16 -12.65 3.05
CA GLU A 147 27.68 -13.82 2.33
C GLU A 147 29.20 -13.79 2.05
N ASP A 148 29.78 -12.59 1.90
CA ASP A 148 31.20 -12.35 1.71
C ASP A 148 31.99 -12.16 3.03
N GLY A 149 31.36 -12.47 4.17
CA GLY A 149 32.01 -12.54 5.49
C GLY A 149 32.17 -11.21 6.22
N ILE A 150 31.51 -10.14 5.76
CA ILE A 150 31.65 -8.80 6.35
C ILE A 150 30.64 -8.64 7.48
N LEU A 151 31.07 -8.02 8.58
CA LEU A 151 30.20 -7.76 9.72
C LEU A 151 29.11 -6.75 9.36
N MET A 152 27.85 -7.18 9.44
CA MET A 152 26.69 -6.39 9.05
C MET A 152 25.91 -5.83 10.23
N ALA A 153 25.99 -6.48 11.39
CA ALA A 153 25.37 -5.98 12.61
C ALA A 153 26.13 -6.41 13.86
N MET A 154 26.12 -5.55 14.88
CA MET A 154 26.70 -5.84 16.19
C MET A 154 25.92 -5.15 17.31
N ARG A 155 26.09 -5.63 18.53
CA ARG A 155 25.62 -4.97 19.76
C ARG A 155 26.73 -4.80 20.77
N HIS A 156 26.57 -3.85 21.67
CA HIS A 156 27.31 -3.84 22.93
C HIS A 156 26.67 -4.83 23.90
N LYS A 157 27.46 -5.57 24.68
CA LYS A 157 26.95 -6.64 25.55
C LYS A 157 26.18 -6.13 26.78
N ASN A 158 26.54 -4.95 27.28
CA ASN A 158 26.03 -4.40 28.54
C ASN A 158 25.34 -3.03 28.42
N LEU A 159 25.29 -2.46 27.22
CA LEU A 159 24.71 -1.14 26.96
C LEU A 159 23.71 -1.31 25.81
N PRO A 160 22.61 -0.53 25.75
CA PRO A 160 21.57 -0.68 24.73
C PRO A 160 22.00 -0.11 23.38
N TYR A 161 23.18 -0.52 22.89
CA TYR A 161 23.81 0.00 21.69
C TYR A 161 23.85 -1.05 20.60
N PHE A 162 23.37 -0.66 19.44
CA PHE A 162 23.35 -1.47 18.23
C PHE A 162 24.04 -0.72 17.11
N GLY A 163 24.67 -1.48 16.22
CA GLY A 163 25.20 -0.94 14.98
C GLY A 163 24.80 -1.84 13.83
N ILE A 164 24.33 -1.25 12.73
CA ILE A 164 24.11 -1.92 11.44
C ILE A 164 24.93 -1.26 10.33
N GLN A 165 25.64 -2.04 9.54
CA GLN A 165 26.55 -1.53 8.50
C GLN A 165 25.81 -1.20 7.20
N PHE A 166 24.65 -1.80 6.97
CA PHE A 166 23.77 -1.57 5.82
C PHE A 166 22.77 -0.44 6.09
N HIS A 167 22.04 -0.06 5.04
CA HIS A 167 21.10 1.06 5.04
C HIS A 167 19.66 0.54 5.09
N PRO A 168 19.03 0.39 6.28
CA PRO A 168 17.64 -0.05 6.40
C PRO A 168 16.65 0.91 5.72
N GLU A 169 17.05 2.17 5.52
CA GLU A 169 16.29 3.20 4.83
C GLU A 169 16.34 3.10 3.30
N SER A 170 17.20 2.23 2.76
CA SER A 170 17.26 1.99 1.32
C SER A 170 16.10 1.10 0.88
N TYR A 171 15.48 1.45 -0.24
CA TYR A 171 14.37 0.71 -0.86
C TYR A 171 14.66 -0.79 -1.07
N PHE A 172 15.92 -1.13 -1.38
CA PHE A 172 16.33 -2.51 -1.67
C PHE A 172 16.72 -3.30 -0.42
N SER A 173 16.68 -2.70 0.77
CA SER A 173 16.88 -3.42 2.04
C SER A 173 15.56 -3.97 2.54
N GLU A 174 15.46 -5.29 2.66
CA GLU A 174 14.31 -5.94 3.26
C GLU A 174 14.26 -5.67 4.77
N TYR A 175 13.05 -5.63 5.34
CA TYR A 175 12.80 -5.53 6.78
C TYR A 175 13.30 -4.27 7.49
N GLY A 176 13.70 -3.20 6.78
CA GLY A 176 14.20 -1.96 7.38
C GLY A 176 13.24 -1.32 8.39
N LEU A 177 11.94 -1.22 8.06
CA LEU A 177 10.90 -0.75 8.98
C LEU A 177 10.75 -1.64 10.22
N GLN A 178 10.83 -2.98 10.05
CA GLN A 178 10.74 -3.92 11.17
C GLN A 178 11.93 -3.74 12.11
N ILE A 179 13.14 -3.54 11.58
CA ILE A 179 14.36 -3.30 12.38
C ILE A 179 14.23 -2.00 13.19
N PHE A 180 13.75 -0.91 12.59
CA PHE A 180 13.49 0.33 13.34
C PHE A 180 12.41 0.13 14.40
N SER A 181 11.31 -0.56 14.07
CA SER A 181 10.24 -0.87 15.02
C SER A 181 10.76 -1.67 16.21
N ASN A 182 11.59 -2.69 15.95
CA ASN A 182 12.21 -3.51 16.99
C ASN A 182 13.10 -2.67 17.91
N PHE A 183 13.95 -1.80 17.34
CA PHE A 183 14.84 -0.93 18.11
C PHE A 183 14.05 0.03 19.02
N LEU A 184 13.03 0.70 18.48
CA LEU A 184 12.19 1.64 19.25
C LEU A 184 11.39 0.97 20.38
N ASN A 185 11.26 -0.36 20.36
CA ASN A 185 10.53 -1.13 21.34
C ASN A 185 11.44 -1.96 22.27
N GLU A 186 12.77 -1.82 22.20
CA GLU A 186 13.72 -2.65 22.95
C GLU A 186 13.52 -2.62 24.47
N ASN A 187 13.22 -1.44 25.02
CA ASN A 187 13.04 -1.24 26.47
C ASN A 187 11.61 -1.45 26.95
N LYS A 188 10.66 -1.74 26.06
CA LYS A 188 9.36 -2.23 26.50
C LYS A 188 9.60 -3.65 26.97
N LYS A 189 9.82 -3.84 28.29
CA LYS A 189 9.61 -5.13 28.96
C LYS A 189 8.41 -5.75 28.29
N GLU A 190 8.56 -6.95 27.74
CA GLU A 190 7.44 -7.68 27.18
C GLU A 190 6.37 -7.78 28.28
N ASN A 191 5.44 -6.84 28.26
CA ASN A 191 4.12 -7.12 28.77
C ASN A 191 3.66 -8.25 27.86
N LYS A 192 3.72 -9.48 28.38
CA LYS A 192 2.91 -10.62 27.94
C LYS A 192 1.38 -10.34 28.06
N LYS A 193 0.99 -9.07 28.15
CA LYS A 193 -0.33 -8.46 27.93
C LYS A 193 -0.13 -7.52 26.74
N ASP A 194 -0.53 -7.76 25.52
CA ASP A 194 -1.58 -8.60 24.99
C ASP A 194 -1.09 -9.09 23.63
N LYS A 195 -0.93 -10.41 23.45
CA LYS A 195 -1.07 -11.03 22.12
C LYS A 195 -2.54 -11.36 21.84
N ASN A 196 -3.41 -10.71 22.60
CA ASN A 196 -4.76 -11.17 22.82
C ASN A 196 -5.72 -10.14 22.26
N LEU A 197 -6.36 -10.52 21.15
CA LEU A 197 -7.39 -9.70 20.51
C LEU A 197 -8.70 -9.68 21.32
N ASN A 198 -8.74 -10.36 22.47
CA ASN A 198 -9.90 -10.42 23.36
C ASN A 198 -10.42 -9.03 23.74
N GLU A 199 -9.57 -8.01 23.94
CA GLU A 199 -10.06 -6.65 24.23
C GLU A 199 -11.00 -6.15 23.12
N TYR A 200 -10.59 -6.29 21.86
CA TYR A 200 -11.37 -5.84 20.70
C TYR A 200 -12.60 -6.73 20.47
N LEU A 201 -12.47 -8.04 20.69
CA LEU A 201 -13.60 -8.96 20.68
C LEU A 201 -14.63 -8.57 21.76
N HIS A 202 -14.19 -8.25 22.97
CA HIS A 202 -15.04 -7.79 24.07
C HIS A 202 -15.74 -6.48 23.74
N LYS A 203 -15.01 -5.46 23.26
CA LYS A 203 -15.60 -4.19 22.82
C LYS A 203 -16.73 -4.42 21.82
N LEU A 204 -16.48 -5.21 20.77
CA LEU A 204 -17.51 -5.48 19.76
C LEU A 204 -18.66 -6.33 20.30
N SER A 205 -18.41 -7.27 21.23
CA SER A 205 -19.47 -8.06 21.88
C SER A 205 -20.40 -7.19 22.73
N GLU A 206 -19.89 -6.09 23.29
CA GLU A 206 -20.64 -5.09 24.05
C GLU A 206 -21.22 -3.97 23.16
N ASN A 207 -21.11 -4.10 21.83
CA ASN A 207 -21.49 -3.09 20.83
C ASN A 207 -20.74 -1.75 20.98
N ILE A 208 -19.53 -1.78 21.53
CA ILE A 208 -18.61 -0.65 21.55
C ILE A 208 -17.85 -0.64 20.21
N ALA A 209 -18.02 0.44 19.45
CA ALA A 209 -17.36 0.59 18.15
C ALA A 209 -15.84 0.74 18.31
N LEU A 210 -15.08 0.11 17.40
CA LEU A 210 -13.63 0.26 17.35
C LEU A 210 -13.25 1.63 16.76
N GLU A 211 -12.21 2.22 17.35
CA GLU A 211 -11.64 3.50 16.93
C GLU A 211 -10.31 3.35 16.20
N SER A 212 -9.71 4.46 15.79
CA SER A 212 -8.47 4.44 15.00
C SER A 212 -7.31 3.76 15.71
N GLU A 213 -7.18 3.92 17.03
CA GLU A 213 -6.11 3.28 17.80
C GLU A 213 -6.32 1.77 17.93
N ASP A 214 -7.59 1.33 18.07
CA ASP A 214 -7.92 -0.09 18.05
C ASP A 214 -7.51 -0.73 16.71
N PHE A 215 -7.87 -0.09 15.59
CA PHE A 215 -7.51 -0.58 14.27
C PHE A 215 -6.00 -0.53 14.01
N LYS A 216 -5.28 0.49 14.49
CA LYS A 216 -3.82 0.55 14.43
C LYS A 216 -3.23 -0.71 15.08
N ARG A 217 -3.67 -1.02 16.30
CA ARG A 217 -3.16 -2.17 17.05
C ARG A 217 -3.56 -3.52 16.46
N ILE A 218 -4.79 -3.64 15.93
CA ILE A 218 -5.22 -4.83 15.17
C ILE A 218 -4.34 -5.05 13.94
N CYS A 219 -4.06 -3.98 13.17
CA CYS A 219 -3.19 -4.05 12.00
C CYS A 219 -1.74 -4.41 12.38
N GLU A 220 -1.22 -3.89 13.50
CA GLU A 220 0.10 -4.28 14.04
C GLU A 220 0.17 -5.78 14.35
N PHE A 221 -0.86 -6.34 14.99
CA PHE A 221 -0.91 -7.78 15.25
C PHE A 221 -0.92 -8.59 13.96
N ILE A 222 -1.76 -8.21 12.98
CA ILE A 222 -1.86 -8.90 11.69
C ILE A 222 -0.50 -8.90 10.97
N MET A 223 0.16 -7.74 10.92
CA MET A 223 1.43 -7.59 10.21
C MET A 223 2.60 -8.27 10.90
N SER A 224 2.64 -8.25 12.23
CA SER A 224 3.67 -8.97 13.00
C SER A 224 3.43 -10.49 13.06
N LYS A 225 2.28 -10.97 12.57
CA LYS A 225 1.81 -12.35 12.71
C LYS A 225 1.70 -12.81 14.17
N GLU A 226 1.59 -11.87 15.10
CA GLU A 226 1.45 -12.13 16.53
C GLU A 226 -0.03 -12.17 16.94
N TYR A 227 -0.81 -13.03 16.29
CA TYR A 227 -2.22 -13.22 16.59
C TYR A 227 -2.60 -14.71 16.63
N GLU A 228 -3.68 -15.01 17.34
CA GLU A 228 -4.30 -16.33 17.29
C GLU A 228 -5.33 -16.36 16.12
N PRO A 229 -5.26 -17.34 15.19
CA PRO A 229 -6.10 -17.37 14.00
C PRO A 229 -7.62 -17.40 14.28
N LEU A 230 -8.09 -18.12 15.30
CA LEU A 230 -9.51 -18.17 15.67
C LEU A 230 -9.99 -16.81 16.18
N GLN A 231 -9.17 -16.08 16.94
CA GLN A 231 -9.48 -14.73 17.40
C GLN A 231 -9.56 -13.74 16.24
N ILE A 232 -8.63 -13.77 15.28
CA ILE A 232 -8.74 -12.94 14.08
C ILE A 232 -9.99 -13.30 13.29
N ALA A 233 -10.28 -14.59 13.11
CA ALA A 233 -11.48 -15.02 12.40
C ALA A 233 -12.75 -14.47 13.07
N ALA A 234 -12.86 -14.59 14.40
CA ALA A 234 -13.97 -14.03 15.17
C ALA A 234 -14.05 -12.50 15.06
N LEU A 235 -12.91 -11.82 15.10
CA LEU A 235 -12.85 -10.36 14.99
C LEU A 235 -13.32 -9.88 13.62
N LEU A 236 -12.95 -10.57 12.53
CA LEU A 236 -13.42 -10.25 11.18
C LEU A 236 -14.95 -10.35 11.07
N ILE A 237 -15.56 -11.37 11.67
CA ILE A 237 -17.02 -11.51 11.72
C ILE A 237 -17.63 -10.37 12.53
N LEU A 238 -17.11 -10.09 13.73
CA LEU A 238 -17.64 -9.02 14.58
C LEU A 238 -17.50 -7.64 13.94
N ILE A 239 -16.39 -7.33 13.27
CA ILE A 239 -16.23 -6.06 12.55
C ILE A 239 -17.29 -5.95 11.45
N THR A 240 -17.55 -7.05 10.74
CA THR A 240 -18.55 -7.11 9.67
C THR A 240 -19.96 -6.86 10.21
N GLU A 241 -20.30 -7.38 11.39
CA GLU A 241 -21.64 -7.24 11.97
C GLU A 241 -21.83 -5.94 12.77
N LYS A 242 -20.78 -5.43 13.42
CA LYS A 242 -20.88 -4.41 14.46
C LYS A 242 -20.20 -3.08 14.13
N SER A 243 -19.31 -3.04 13.14
CA SER A 243 -18.48 -1.85 12.83
C SER A 243 -18.71 -1.28 11.42
N LEU A 244 -19.87 -1.56 10.79
CA LEU A 244 -20.27 -0.95 9.52
C LEU A 244 -20.79 0.48 9.73
N ASN A 245 -19.93 1.38 10.21
CA ASN A 245 -20.19 2.81 10.29
C ASN A 245 -19.05 3.62 9.66
N GLN A 246 -19.33 4.87 9.29
CA GLN A 246 -18.39 5.71 8.54
C GLN A 246 -17.07 5.92 9.30
N LYS A 247 -17.13 6.24 10.60
CA LYS A 247 -15.95 6.55 11.43
C LYS A 247 -15.03 5.32 11.54
N SER A 248 -15.57 4.18 11.94
CA SER A 248 -14.81 2.95 12.15
C SER A 248 -14.25 2.42 10.82
N LEU A 249 -15.04 2.34 9.76
CA LEU A 249 -14.58 1.78 8.49
C LEU A 249 -13.57 2.68 7.78
N SER A 250 -13.73 4.00 7.86
CA SER A 250 -12.72 4.96 7.36
C SER A 250 -11.40 4.84 8.15
N ALA A 251 -11.48 4.69 9.48
CA ALA A 251 -10.30 4.47 10.31
C ALA A 251 -9.61 3.14 9.98
N PHE A 252 -10.37 2.08 9.73
CA PHE A 252 -9.82 0.79 9.34
C PHE A 252 -9.12 0.85 7.98
N VAL A 253 -9.75 1.45 6.97
CA VAL A 253 -9.14 1.69 5.64
C VAL A 253 -7.82 2.45 5.77
N ARG A 254 -7.79 3.55 6.53
CA ARG A 254 -6.57 4.35 6.74
C ARG A 254 -5.46 3.54 7.41
N ASN A 255 -5.79 2.71 8.40
CA ASN A 255 -4.80 1.87 9.07
C ASN A 255 -4.26 0.76 8.16
N ILE A 256 -5.09 0.15 7.31
CA ILE A 256 -4.62 -0.81 6.29
C ILE A 256 -3.66 -0.12 5.31
N LEU A 257 -4.00 1.10 4.86
CA LEU A 257 -3.17 1.87 3.92
C LEU A 257 -1.79 2.23 4.49
N ARG A 258 -1.63 2.36 5.81
CA ARG A 258 -0.31 2.56 6.46
C ARG A 258 0.66 1.40 6.26
N TYR A 259 0.14 0.19 6.05
CA TYR A 259 0.91 -1.01 5.74
C TYR A 259 0.94 -1.35 4.25
N SER A 260 0.41 -0.45 3.42
CA SER A 260 0.34 -0.62 1.98
C SER A 260 1.41 0.21 1.29
N GLN A 261 1.81 -0.21 0.09
CA GLN A 261 2.58 0.68 -0.78
C GLN A 261 1.65 1.78 -1.28
N THR A 262 1.94 3.03 -0.94
CA THR A 262 1.07 4.17 -1.27
C THR A 262 1.88 5.33 -1.85
N PHE A 263 1.19 6.22 -2.54
CA PHE A 263 1.73 7.47 -3.05
C PHE A 263 0.71 8.59 -2.85
N SER A 264 1.14 9.83 -3.08
CA SER A 264 0.28 11.01 -3.01
C SER A 264 0.48 11.86 -4.25
N ASP A 265 -0.53 11.86 -5.11
CA ASP A 265 -0.56 12.66 -6.34
C ASP A 265 -1.90 13.39 -6.43
N GLU A 266 -1.84 14.72 -6.50
CA GLU A 266 -3.00 15.62 -6.54
C GLU A 266 -3.52 15.87 -7.96
N SER A 267 -2.93 15.26 -9.00
CA SER A 267 -3.44 15.38 -10.36
C SER A 267 -4.85 14.78 -10.50
N GLU A 268 -5.57 15.24 -11.51
CA GLU A 268 -6.93 14.78 -11.78
C GLU A 268 -6.93 13.33 -12.28
N MET A 269 -7.15 12.39 -11.35
CA MET A 269 -7.18 10.97 -11.64
C MET A 269 -8.50 10.32 -11.20
N ILE A 270 -8.89 9.29 -11.95
CA ILE A 270 -10.04 8.43 -11.63
C ILE A 270 -9.62 6.97 -11.43
N ASP A 271 -10.26 6.31 -10.46
CA ASP A 271 -10.33 4.86 -10.37
C ASP A 271 -11.73 4.36 -10.75
N ILE A 272 -11.80 3.19 -11.37
CA ILE A 272 -13.04 2.54 -11.81
C ILE A 272 -12.95 1.09 -11.37
N CYS A 273 -13.61 0.72 -10.28
CA CYS A 273 -13.48 -0.62 -9.71
C CYS A 273 -14.77 -1.05 -9.00
N GLY A 274 -15.00 -2.35 -8.94
CA GLY A 274 -16.12 -2.95 -8.23
C GLY A 274 -15.66 -3.75 -7.02
N THR A 275 -16.56 -3.96 -6.07
CA THR A 275 -16.34 -4.91 -4.97
C THR A 275 -16.15 -6.36 -5.46
N GLY A 276 -16.67 -6.68 -6.65
CA GLY A 276 -16.79 -8.04 -7.18
C GLY A 276 -17.75 -8.90 -6.35
N GLY A 277 -17.96 -10.15 -6.75
CA GLY A 277 -18.78 -11.09 -5.97
C GLY A 277 -20.29 -10.94 -6.12
N ASP A 278 -20.74 -10.26 -7.17
CA ASP A 278 -22.14 -10.14 -7.59
C ASP A 278 -22.73 -11.47 -8.10
N GLY A 279 -21.88 -12.40 -8.57
CA GLY A 279 -22.26 -13.73 -9.03
C GLY A 279 -22.67 -13.81 -10.50
N PHE A 280 -22.75 -12.69 -11.22
CA PHE A 280 -23.20 -12.64 -12.61
C PHE A 280 -22.16 -13.06 -13.63
N LYS A 281 -20.87 -13.02 -13.25
CA LYS A 281 -19.74 -13.43 -14.12
C LYS A 281 -19.78 -12.73 -15.48
N SER A 282 -20.11 -11.44 -15.49
CA SER A 282 -20.16 -10.60 -16.68
C SER A 282 -18.77 -10.43 -17.32
N ILE A 283 -18.73 -9.82 -18.51
CA ILE A 283 -17.48 -9.36 -19.12
C ILE A 283 -16.77 -8.31 -18.25
N ASN A 284 -15.49 -8.04 -18.51
CA ASN A 284 -14.69 -7.09 -17.73
C ASN A 284 -14.98 -5.62 -18.09
N VAL A 285 -16.21 -5.16 -17.81
CA VAL A 285 -16.73 -3.84 -18.17
C VAL A 285 -15.81 -2.72 -17.68
N SER A 286 -15.54 -2.65 -16.37
CA SER A 286 -14.65 -1.63 -15.81
C SER A 286 -13.21 -1.62 -16.37
N THR A 287 -12.72 -2.71 -16.98
CA THR A 287 -11.42 -2.74 -17.67
C THR A 287 -11.53 -2.10 -19.06
N ALA A 288 -12.58 -2.41 -19.82
CA ALA A 288 -12.85 -1.77 -21.11
C ALA A 288 -13.05 -0.25 -20.94
N VAL A 289 -13.81 0.15 -19.91
CA VAL A 289 -14.04 1.57 -19.58
C VAL A 289 -12.73 2.31 -19.30
N ALA A 290 -11.77 1.68 -18.62
CA ALA A 290 -10.48 2.30 -18.33
C ALA A 290 -9.67 2.65 -19.60
N PHE A 291 -9.66 1.75 -20.59
CA PHE A 291 -9.02 2.03 -21.89
C PHE A 291 -9.73 3.14 -22.65
N ILE A 292 -11.07 3.17 -22.65
CA ILE A 292 -11.86 4.21 -23.31
C ILE A 292 -11.52 5.59 -22.73
N LEU A 293 -11.56 5.73 -21.39
CA LEU A 293 -11.27 7.00 -20.74
C LEU A 293 -9.82 7.46 -20.96
N ALA A 294 -8.86 6.54 -20.87
CA ALA A 294 -7.46 6.88 -21.07
C ALA A 294 -7.15 7.33 -22.51
N ALA A 295 -7.77 6.70 -23.50
CA ALA A 295 -7.69 7.13 -24.90
C ALA A 295 -8.26 8.55 -25.10
N MET A 296 -9.24 8.95 -24.29
CA MET A 296 -9.81 10.31 -24.27
C MET A 296 -9.00 11.29 -23.41
N GLY A 297 -7.81 10.91 -22.94
CA GLY A 297 -6.90 11.77 -22.17
C GLY A 297 -7.21 11.86 -20.68
N VAL A 298 -8.07 11.00 -20.14
CA VAL A 298 -8.32 10.94 -18.69
C VAL A 298 -7.22 10.11 -18.02
N LYS A 299 -6.60 10.61 -16.95
CA LYS A 299 -5.65 9.83 -16.16
C LYS A 299 -6.39 8.79 -15.31
N VAL A 300 -6.30 7.52 -15.69
CA VAL A 300 -6.97 6.38 -15.05
C VAL A 300 -5.98 5.55 -14.23
N ALA A 301 -6.08 5.65 -12.91
CA ALA A 301 -5.33 4.85 -11.95
C ALA A 301 -6.23 3.70 -11.50
N LYS A 302 -6.30 2.61 -12.29
CA LYS A 302 -7.25 1.54 -12.01
C LYS A 302 -6.70 0.58 -10.96
N HIS A 303 -7.38 0.45 -9.82
CA HIS A 303 -7.05 -0.57 -8.82
C HIS A 303 -7.80 -1.87 -9.10
N GLY A 304 -7.09 -2.99 -9.17
CA GLY A 304 -7.67 -4.28 -9.57
C GLY A 304 -7.02 -5.49 -8.93
N ASN A 305 -7.74 -6.60 -8.88
CA ASN A 305 -7.28 -7.87 -8.31
C ASN A 305 -7.41 -9.02 -9.35
N ARG A 306 -6.85 -10.20 -9.05
CA ARG A 306 -7.21 -11.45 -9.75
C ARG A 306 -8.62 -11.88 -9.33
N ALA A 307 -9.30 -12.67 -10.16
CA ALA A 307 -10.66 -13.12 -9.83
C ALA A 307 -10.68 -13.93 -8.53
N VAL A 308 -11.73 -13.69 -7.72
CA VAL A 308 -12.11 -14.55 -6.59
C VAL A 308 -13.42 -15.31 -6.89
N SER A 309 -14.32 -14.74 -7.72
CA SER A 309 -15.66 -15.29 -8.00
C SER A 309 -16.16 -15.16 -9.45
N SER A 310 -15.52 -14.35 -10.30
CA SER A 310 -15.87 -14.21 -11.72
C SER A 310 -15.24 -15.34 -12.56
N SER A 311 -15.73 -15.55 -13.80
CA SER A 311 -15.12 -16.51 -14.74
C SER A 311 -13.68 -16.13 -15.12
N SER A 312 -13.35 -14.84 -15.10
CA SER A 312 -12.00 -14.30 -15.26
C SER A 312 -11.88 -12.93 -14.57
N GLY A 313 -10.74 -12.65 -13.93
CA GLY A 313 -10.45 -11.40 -13.24
C GLY A 313 -9.89 -10.36 -14.21
N SER A 314 -9.85 -9.09 -13.80
CA SER A 314 -9.24 -8.05 -14.64
C SER A 314 -7.79 -8.38 -14.95
N SER A 315 -7.03 -8.89 -13.99
CA SER A 315 -5.62 -9.26 -14.16
C SER A 315 -5.44 -10.44 -15.15
N ASP A 316 -6.36 -11.41 -15.14
CA ASP A 316 -6.28 -12.58 -16.03
C ASP A 316 -6.55 -12.20 -17.49
N VAL A 317 -7.48 -11.26 -17.72
CA VAL A 317 -7.76 -10.71 -19.05
C VAL A 317 -6.62 -9.82 -19.54
N LEU A 318 -6.01 -9.02 -18.67
CA LEU A 318 -4.84 -8.21 -19.03
C LEU A 318 -3.66 -9.10 -19.46
N GLU A 319 -3.44 -10.22 -18.76
CA GLU A 319 -2.43 -11.21 -19.13
C GLU A 319 -2.74 -11.85 -20.50
N ALA A 320 -4.00 -12.26 -20.74
CA ALA A 320 -4.43 -12.79 -22.04
C ALA A 320 -4.29 -11.77 -23.19
N LEU A 321 -4.42 -10.47 -22.88
CA LEU A 321 -4.18 -9.37 -23.81
C LEU A 321 -2.71 -8.96 -23.91
N GLN A 322 -1.80 -9.60 -23.17
CA GLN A 322 -0.37 -9.27 -23.13
C GLN A 322 -0.11 -7.81 -22.71
N ILE A 323 -0.99 -7.27 -21.86
CA ILE A 323 -0.84 -5.94 -21.31
C ILE A 323 0.20 -5.98 -20.18
N PRO A 324 1.26 -5.14 -20.21
CA PRO A 324 2.28 -5.15 -19.17
C PRO A 324 1.66 -4.77 -17.82
N ILE A 325 2.05 -5.52 -16.79
CA ILE A 325 1.72 -5.23 -15.39
C ILE A 325 3.00 -4.70 -14.75
N ALA A 326 2.95 -3.46 -14.26
CA ALA A 326 4.09 -2.82 -13.62
C ALA A 326 4.60 -3.66 -12.44
N SER A 327 5.90 -3.85 -12.38
CA SER A 327 6.59 -4.64 -11.34
C SER A 327 6.90 -3.83 -10.07
N SER A 328 6.76 -2.50 -10.14
CA SER A 328 6.99 -1.58 -9.04
C SER A 328 6.06 -0.37 -9.09
N LEU A 329 5.92 0.34 -7.96
CA LEU A 329 5.17 1.60 -7.90
C LEU A 329 5.77 2.67 -8.84
N GLU A 330 7.10 2.79 -8.89
CA GLU A 330 7.77 3.77 -9.75
C GLU A 330 7.46 3.53 -11.23
N GLU A 331 7.54 2.28 -11.68
CA GLU A 331 7.19 1.89 -13.05
C GLU A 331 5.71 2.18 -13.35
N GLY A 332 4.81 1.81 -12.42
CA GLY A 332 3.39 2.08 -12.57
C GLY A 332 3.05 3.57 -12.65
N LEU A 333 3.75 4.42 -11.88
CA LEU A 333 3.60 5.87 -11.95
C LEU A 333 4.15 6.44 -13.27
N LYS A 334 5.29 5.95 -13.76
CA LYS A 334 5.81 6.35 -15.08
C LYS A 334 4.85 5.97 -16.21
N LEU A 335 4.30 4.76 -16.17
CA LEU A 335 3.33 4.30 -17.16
C LEU A 335 2.06 5.16 -17.11
N LEU A 336 1.56 5.45 -15.91
CA LEU A 336 0.42 6.34 -15.71
C LEU A 336 0.66 7.75 -16.25
N GLU A 337 1.85 8.30 -16.04
CA GLU A 337 2.26 9.62 -16.55
C GLU A 337 2.32 9.65 -18.08
N GLN A 338 2.87 8.61 -18.70
CA GLN A 338 3.10 8.55 -20.15
C GLN A 338 1.86 8.15 -20.93
N LYS A 339 1.04 7.24 -20.39
CA LYS A 339 -0.08 6.63 -21.09
C LYS A 339 -1.43 7.09 -20.59
N ASN A 340 -1.52 7.85 -19.49
CA ASN A 340 -2.78 8.14 -18.80
C ASN A 340 -3.51 6.89 -18.26
N LEU A 341 -2.87 5.72 -18.24
CA LEU A 341 -3.46 4.50 -17.71
C LEU A 341 -2.39 3.66 -17.03
N ASN A 342 -2.69 3.18 -15.84
CA ASN A 342 -1.95 2.10 -15.20
C ASN A 342 -2.91 1.23 -14.37
N PHE A 343 -2.61 -0.06 -14.31
CA PHE A 343 -3.34 -1.02 -13.51
C PHE A 343 -2.54 -1.35 -12.23
N PHE A 344 -3.04 -0.91 -11.08
CA PHE A 344 -2.45 -1.21 -9.78
C PHE A 344 -2.96 -2.56 -9.27
N HIS A 345 -2.09 -3.57 -9.26
CA HIS A 345 -2.45 -4.94 -8.86
C HIS A 345 -2.47 -5.13 -7.33
N ALA A 346 -3.67 -5.23 -6.75
CA ALA A 346 -3.91 -5.17 -5.30
C ALA A 346 -3.01 -6.05 -4.41
N PRO A 347 -2.71 -7.33 -4.74
CA PRO A 347 -1.82 -8.17 -3.93
C PRO A 347 -0.41 -7.61 -3.74
N PHE A 348 0.10 -6.82 -4.68
CA PHE A 348 1.40 -6.17 -4.57
C PHE A 348 1.35 -4.97 -3.60
N PHE A 349 0.22 -4.25 -3.57
CA PHE A 349 0.08 -3.01 -2.80
C PHE A 349 -0.36 -3.24 -1.35
N HIS A 350 -1.03 -4.36 -1.04
CA HIS A 350 -1.65 -4.57 0.27
C HIS A 350 -1.20 -5.85 0.98
N PRO A 351 0.05 -5.91 1.50
CA PRO A 351 0.58 -7.09 2.21
C PRO A 351 -0.33 -7.58 3.34
N LEU A 352 -0.87 -6.65 4.15
CA LEU A 352 -1.78 -6.96 5.27
C LEU A 352 -3.01 -7.76 4.81
N VAL A 353 -3.60 -7.37 3.68
CA VAL A 353 -4.76 -8.07 3.11
C VAL A 353 -4.38 -9.46 2.61
N GLY A 354 -3.14 -9.61 2.12
CA GLY A 354 -2.55 -10.89 1.73
C GLY A 354 -2.43 -11.87 2.89
N GLU A 355 -1.99 -11.42 4.07
CA GLU A 355 -1.85 -12.25 5.29
C GLU A 355 -3.19 -12.88 5.73
N LEU A 356 -4.31 -12.19 5.48
CA LEU A 356 -5.64 -12.67 5.85
C LEU A 356 -6.27 -13.62 4.82
N ARG A 357 -5.60 -13.89 3.69
CA ARG A 357 -6.16 -14.68 2.59
C ARG A 357 -6.58 -16.09 3.02
N GLU A 358 -5.70 -16.80 3.74
CA GLU A 358 -5.98 -18.17 4.17
C GLU A 358 -7.12 -18.23 5.19
N ILE A 359 -7.15 -17.29 6.15
CA ILE A 359 -8.20 -17.19 7.16
C ILE A 359 -9.55 -16.92 6.50
N ARG A 360 -9.61 -15.96 5.57
CA ARG A 360 -10.82 -15.64 4.81
C ARG A 360 -11.30 -16.83 3.97
N SER A 361 -10.37 -17.56 3.34
CA SER A 361 -10.70 -18.77 2.59
C SER A 361 -11.30 -19.86 3.47
N LYS A 362 -10.76 -20.06 4.69
CA LYS A 362 -11.27 -21.04 5.66
C LYS A 362 -12.61 -20.63 6.27
N LEU A 363 -12.81 -19.34 6.50
CA LEU A 363 -14.09 -18.80 6.99
C LEU A 363 -15.24 -19.09 6.02
N GLY A 364 -15.00 -19.01 4.71
CA GLY A 364 -16.00 -19.33 3.68
C GLY A 364 -17.22 -18.38 3.64
N VAL A 365 -17.21 -17.32 4.45
CA VAL A 365 -18.29 -16.32 4.54
C VAL A 365 -17.77 -14.93 4.17
N ARG A 366 -18.69 -14.06 3.74
CA ARG A 366 -18.38 -12.66 3.42
C ARG A 366 -18.00 -11.91 4.68
N THR A 367 -17.01 -11.02 4.56
CA THR A 367 -16.51 -10.16 5.64
C THR A 367 -16.38 -8.73 5.14
N VAL A 368 -16.04 -7.80 6.03
CA VAL A 368 -15.71 -6.41 5.70
C VAL A 368 -14.71 -6.30 4.53
N PHE A 369 -13.78 -7.24 4.38
CA PHE A 369 -12.82 -7.26 3.27
C PHE A 369 -13.43 -7.47 1.88
N ASN A 370 -14.68 -7.92 1.79
CA ASN A 370 -15.41 -8.01 0.52
C ASN A 370 -15.86 -6.65 -0.01
N VAL A 371 -15.91 -5.61 0.82
CA VAL A 371 -16.28 -4.24 0.39
C VAL A 371 -15.10 -3.26 0.44
N LEU A 372 -14.00 -3.64 1.10
CA LEU A 372 -12.82 -2.78 1.28
C LEU A 372 -11.98 -2.58 0.02
N GLY A 373 -11.95 -3.53 -0.91
CA GLY A 373 -11.03 -3.50 -2.06
C GLY A 373 -10.98 -2.15 -2.80
N PRO A 374 -12.12 -1.63 -3.27
CA PRO A 374 -12.19 -0.30 -3.89
C PRO A 374 -11.76 0.88 -3.00
N LEU A 375 -11.88 0.75 -1.68
CA LEU A 375 -11.53 1.82 -0.73
C LEU A 375 -10.01 1.93 -0.49
N LEU A 376 -9.25 0.89 -0.84
CA LEU A 376 -7.81 0.77 -0.59
C LEU A 376 -6.93 1.31 -1.73
N HIS A 377 -7.43 2.19 -2.60
CA HIS A 377 -6.62 2.72 -3.71
C HIS A 377 -5.27 3.31 -3.22
N PRO A 378 -4.12 2.99 -3.87
CA PRO A 378 -2.79 3.36 -3.38
C PRO A 378 -2.47 4.87 -3.44
N ASN A 379 -3.15 5.64 -4.30
CA ASN A 379 -3.09 7.11 -4.24
C ASN A 379 -3.95 7.65 -3.10
N LEU A 380 -3.32 8.20 -2.06
CA LEU A 380 -4.00 8.79 -0.90
C LEU A 380 -4.76 10.09 -1.23
N LYS A 381 -4.50 10.67 -2.41
CA LYS A 381 -5.10 11.92 -2.90
C LYS A 381 -6.01 11.71 -4.11
N LEU A 382 -6.45 10.47 -4.37
CA LEU A 382 -7.36 10.16 -5.46
C LEU A 382 -8.63 11.02 -5.40
N LYS A 383 -8.86 11.80 -6.46
CA LYS A 383 -9.97 12.76 -6.55
C LYS A 383 -11.27 12.13 -7.01
N TYR A 384 -11.20 11.25 -8.02
CA TYR A 384 -12.37 10.74 -8.70
C TYR A 384 -12.48 9.22 -8.57
N GLN A 385 -13.68 8.70 -8.37
CA GLN A 385 -13.87 7.26 -8.25
C GLN A 385 -15.27 6.81 -8.66
N LEU A 386 -15.37 5.90 -9.64
CA LEU A 386 -16.59 5.14 -9.91
C LEU A 386 -16.44 3.77 -9.25
N MET A 387 -17.24 3.54 -8.20
CA MET A 387 -17.18 2.35 -7.36
C MET A 387 -18.44 1.49 -7.52
N GLY A 388 -18.26 0.29 -8.04
CA GLY A 388 -19.26 -0.76 -8.04
C GLY A 388 -19.48 -1.39 -6.67
N ASN A 389 -20.74 -1.63 -6.28
CA ASN A 389 -21.08 -2.33 -5.03
C ASN A 389 -22.24 -3.31 -5.20
N TYR A 390 -22.03 -4.60 -4.95
CA TYR A 390 -23.13 -5.58 -4.97
C TYR A 390 -24.00 -5.53 -3.70
N HIS A 391 -23.47 -5.06 -2.57
CA HIS A 391 -24.09 -5.21 -1.26
C HIS A 391 -24.95 -4.01 -0.87
N ALA A 392 -26.28 -4.11 -1.05
CA ALA A 392 -27.21 -3.00 -0.82
C ALA A 392 -27.12 -2.31 0.56
N PRO A 393 -26.99 -3.02 1.71
CA PRO A 393 -27.00 -2.40 3.04
C PRO A 393 -25.90 -1.36 3.29
N VAL A 394 -24.76 -1.47 2.59
CA VAL A 394 -23.62 -0.55 2.78
C VAL A 394 -23.52 0.51 1.68
N HIS A 395 -24.46 0.55 0.75
CA HIS A 395 -24.32 1.34 -0.48
C HIS A 395 -24.10 2.84 -0.21
N ARG A 396 -24.92 3.43 0.66
CA ARG A 396 -24.76 4.84 1.09
C ARG A 396 -23.51 5.05 1.96
N LEU A 397 -23.24 4.13 2.87
CA LEU A 397 -22.06 4.15 3.75
C LEU A 397 -20.75 4.23 2.94
N LEU A 398 -20.67 3.54 1.81
CA LEU A 398 -19.48 3.59 0.94
C LEU A 398 -19.22 4.99 0.40
N ALA A 399 -20.24 5.74 0.00
CA ALA A 399 -20.09 7.13 -0.47
C ALA A 399 -19.62 8.06 0.68
N GLU A 400 -20.15 7.85 1.88
CA GLU A 400 -19.70 8.57 3.09
C GLU A 400 -18.23 8.29 3.41
N ILE A 401 -17.76 7.05 3.22
CA ILE A 401 -16.36 6.69 3.40
C ILE A 401 -15.50 7.32 2.31
N LEU A 402 -15.90 7.28 1.04
CA LEU A 402 -15.18 7.95 -0.05
C LEU A 402 -15.02 9.46 0.23
N LYS A 403 -16.06 10.12 0.76
CA LYS A 403 -15.99 11.50 1.25
C LYS A 403 -14.95 11.66 2.36
N ALA A 404 -14.97 10.79 3.37
CA ALA A 404 -14.02 10.81 4.49
C ALA A 404 -12.57 10.52 4.05
N LEU A 405 -12.39 9.77 2.96
CA LEU A 405 -11.09 9.51 2.35
C LEU A 405 -10.66 10.59 1.33
N GLY A 406 -11.43 11.68 1.19
CA GLY A 406 -11.02 12.86 0.44
C GLY A 406 -11.42 12.91 -1.04
N ARG A 407 -12.24 11.98 -1.53
CA ARG A 407 -12.75 12.02 -2.92
C ARG A 407 -13.56 13.30 -3.14
N LYS A 408 -13.42 13.89 -4.32
CA LYS A 408 -14.10 15.13 -4.73
C LYS A 408 -15.37 14.87 -5.53
N HIS A 409 -15.31 13.88 -6.43
CA HIS A 409 -16.46 13.39 -7.17
C HIS A 409 -16.41 11.87 -7.22
N ALA A 410 -17.42 11.19 -6.68
CA ALA A 410 -17.48 9.74 -6.73
C ALA A 410 -18.90 9.23 -6.95
N LEU A 411 -19.03 8.13 -7.68
CA LEU A 411 -20.30 7.43 -7.85
C LEU A 411 -20.17 6.05 -7.24
N VAL A 412 -20.99 5.75 -6.23
CA VAL A 412 -21.20 4.36 -5.81
C VAL A 412 -22.41 3.84 -6.56
N VAL A 413 -22.21 2.79 -7.37
CA VAL A 413 -23.24 2.25 -8.27
C VAL A 413 -23.61 0.82 -7.92
N ARG A 414 -24.89 0.48 -8.08
CA ARG A 414 -25.42 -0.87 -7.89
C ARG A 414 -26.62 -1.11 -8.79
N GLY A 415 -26.58 -2.13 -9.63
CA GLY A 415 -27.77 -2.63 -10.31
C GLY A 415 -28.79 -3.18 -9.31
N ASN A 416 -30.09 -2.93 -9.53
CA ASN A 416 -31.14 -3.46 -8.66
C ASN A 416 -31.22 -5.00 -8.71
N ASP A 417 -30.78 -5.59 -9.83
CA ASP A 417 -30.48 -7.00 -10.02
C ASP A 417 -29.33 -7.53 -9.12
N GLY A 418 -28.52 -6.65 -8.56
CA GLY A 418 -27.40 -6.98 -7.67
C GLY A 418 -26.02 -6.86 -8.31
N MET A 419 -25.92 -6.42 -9.56
CA MET A 419 -24.64 -6.15 -10.22
C MET A 419 -23.87 -5.03 -9.50
N ASP A 420 -22.54 -5.16 -9.46
CA ASP A 420 -21.64 -4.09 -9.01
C ASP A 420 -21.19 -3.19 -10.17
N GLU A 421 -22.05 -3.00 -11.16
CA GLU A 421 -21.89 -2.10 -12.31
C GLU A 421 -23.20 -1.32 -12.48
N ILE A 422 -23.20 -0.27 -13.32
CA ILE A 422 -24.48 0.28 -13.82
C ILE A 422 -25.05 -0.76 -14.78
N SER A 423 -26.15 -1.39 -14.37
CA SER A 423 -26.75 -2.50 -15.09
C SER A 423 -27.42 -2.04 -16.39
N ILE A 424 -27.29 -2.89 -17.40
CA ILE A 424 -28.09 -2.82 -18.64
C ILE A 424 -29.32 -3.73 -18.55
N CYS A 425 -29.41 -4.60 -17.54
CA CYS A 425 -30.47 -5.57 -17.34
C CYS A 425 -31.58 -5.02 -16.43
N ASP A 426 -31.21 -4.15 -15.48
CA ASP A 426 -32.14 -3.52 -14.55
C ASP A 426 -31.85 -2.02 -14.32
N GLU A 427 -32.75 -1.34 -13.62
CA GLU A 427 -32.49 -0.02 -13.04
C GLU A 427 -31.32 -0.11 -12.05
N SER A 428 -30.49 0.94 -12.00
CA SER A 428 -29.36 1.02 -11.09
C SER A 428 -29.54 2.15 -10.10
N LYS A 429 -29.23 1.87 -8.83
CA LYS A 429 -29.14 2.87 -7.78
C LYS A 429 -27.76 3.50 -7.78
N ILE A 430 -27.72 4.83 -7.64
CA ILE A 430 -26.49 5.63 -7.60
C ILE A 430 -26.49 6.50 -6.35
N ILE A 431 -25.40 6.42 -5.59
CA ILE A 431 -25.06 7.39 -4.55
C ILE A 431 -23.89 8.23 -5.05
N GLU A 432 -24.17 9.48 -5.41
CA GLU A 432 -23.19 10.43 -5.93
C GLU A 432 -22.67 11.32 -4.81
N LEU A 433 -21.35 11.32 -4.63
CA LEU A 433 -20.63 12.34 -3.88
C LEU A 433 -20.15 13.40 -4.87
N LYS A 434 -20.58 14.65 -4.71
CA LYS A 434 -20.11 15.78 -5.52
C LYS A 434 -20.19 17.07 -4.73
N ASP A 435 -19.15 17.89 -4.81
CA ASP A 435 -19.06 19.16 -4.08
C ASP A 435 -19.28 19.02 -2.55
N ASN A 436 -18.74 17.93 -1.99
CA ASN A 436 -18.95 17.49 -0.60
C ASN A 436 -20.40 17.14 -0.22
N GLU A 437 -21.35 17.15 -1.14
CA GLU A 437 -22.74 16.72 -0.91
C GLU A 437 -22.97 15.30 -1.43
N ILE A 438 -23.93 14.61 -0.83
CA ILE A 438 -24.31 13.24 -1.22
C ILE A 438 -25.73 13.24 -1.77
N TYR A 439 -25.86 12.87 -3.04
CA TYR A 439 -27.10 12.72 -3.77
C TYR A 439 -27.43 11.25 -4.00
N GLU A 440 -28.71 10.93 -4.05
CA GLU A 440 -29.20 9.57 -4.23
C GLU A 440 -30.30 9.58 -5.28
N TYR A 441 -30.13 8.77 -6.32
CA TYR A 441 -31.07 8.68 -7.43
C TYR A 441 -30.94 7.33 -8.12
N ASN A 442 -31.92 7.00 -8.95
CA ASN A 442 -31.88 5.82 -9.79
C ASN A 442 -31.75 6.19 -11.27
N VAL A 443 -31.15 5.28 -12.03
CA VAL A 443 -30.99 5.41 -13.47
C VAL A 443 -31.44 4.15 -14.18
N ALA A 444 -32.13 4.31 -15.29
CA ALA A 444 -32.59 3.20 -16.13
C ALA A 444 -31.90 3.27 -17.51
N PRO A 445 -31.52 2.13 -18.12
CA PRO A 445 -30.91 2.09 -19.45
C PRO A 445 -31.65 2.91 -20.52
N GLU A 446 -32.99 2.90 -20.46
CA GLU A 446 -33.86 3.57 -21.42
C GLU A 446 -33.73 5.09 -21.41
N GLN A 447 -33.36 5.68 -20.27
CA GLN A 447 -33.13 7.14 -20.15
C GLN A 447 -31.98 7.61 -21.04
N PHE A 448 -31.08 6.70 -21.39
CA PHE A 448 -29.95 6.95 -22.27
C PHE A 448 -30.13 6.32 -23.65
N GLY A 449 -31.33 5.82 -23.97
CA GLY A 449 -31.65 5.20 -25.26
C GLY A 449 -31.08 3.79 -25.45
N PHE A 450 -30.71 3.10 -24.37
CA PHE A 450 -30.38 1.68 -24.43
C PHE A 450 -31.62 0.81 -24.21
N LYS A 451 -31.57 -0.43 -24.69
CA LYS A 451 -32.59 -1.44 -24.40
C LYS A 451 -32.11 -2.32 -23.26
N ARG A 452 -33.04 -2.77 -22.43
CA ARG A 452 -32.74 -3.82 -21.44
C ARG A 452 -32.31 -5.10 -22.14
N ALA A 453 -31.34 -5.77 -21.54
CA ALA A 453 -30.86 -7.07 -21.98
C ALA A 453 -31.05 -8.13 -20.88
N PHE A 454 -30.90 -9.38 -21.24
CA PHE A 454 -30.81 -10.48 -20.28
C PHE A 454 -29.37 -10.67 -19.80
N HIS A 455 -29.20 -11.17 -18.56
CA HIS A 455 -27.87 -11.38 -17.96
C HIS A 455 -26.97 -12.32 -18.79
N ASN A 456 -27.54 -13.29 -19.50
CA ASN A 456 -26.78 -14.19 -20.37
C ASN A 456 -26.18 -13.48 -21.60
N GLU A 457 -26.75 -12.35 -22.04
CA GLU A 457 -26.23 -11.57 -23.16
C GLU A 457 -24.98 -10.78 -22.79
N ILE A 458 -24.79 -10.46 -21.50
CA ILE A 458 -23.61 -9.76 -20.96
C ILE A 458 -22.61 -10.69 -20.27
N ALA A 459 -22.88 -11.99 -20.23
CA ALA A 459 -22.05 -12.98 -19.56
C ALA A 459 -20.65 -13.07 -20.21
N GLY A 460 -19.63 -13.14 -19.35
CA GLY A 460 -18.26 -13.46 -19.73
C GLY A 460 -18.02 -14.97 -19.79
N SER A 461 -16.86 -15.37 -20.29
CA SER A 461 -16.43 -16.77 -20.35
C SER A 461 -14.96 -16.92 -19.93
N SER A 462 -14.10 -17.53 -20.74
CA SER A 462 -12.68 -17.68 -20.42
C SER A 462 -11.93 -16.33 -20.51
N PRO A 463 -10.76 -16.19 -19.86
CA PRO A 463 -9.92 -14.99 -20.02
C PRO A 463 -9.65 -14.63 -21.48
N GLU A 464 -9.39 -15.61 -22.35
CA GLU A 464 -9.09 -15.40 -23.77
C GLU A 464 -10.31 -14.92 -24.56
N ASN A 465 -11.50 -15.41 -24.22
CA ASN A 465 -12.73 -14.95 -24.85
C ASN A 465 -13.13 -13.56 -24.35
N ASN A 466 -12.98 -13.27 -23.06
CA ASN A 466 -13.20 -11.93 -22.53
C ASN A 466 -12.21 -10.92 -23.11
N ALA A 467 -10.96 -11.32 -23.33
CA ALA A 467 -9.96 -10.54 -24.06
C ALA A 467 -10.41 -10.22 -25.50
N LYS A 468 -10.91 -11.21 -26.24
CA LYS A 468 -11.48 -11.00 -27.59
C LYS A 468 -12.68 -10.07 -27.57
N ASP A 469 -13.62 -10.27 -26.65
CA ASP A 469 -14.79 -9.41 -26.49
C ASP A 469 -14.36 -7.97 -26.22
N LEU A 470 -13.40 -7.77 -25.31
CA LEU A 470 -12.84 -6.45 -24.99
C LEU A 470 -12.22 -5.81 -26.24
N GLU A 471 -11.40 -6.52 -27.01
CA GLU A 471 -10.80 -5.99 -28.25
C GLU A 471 -11.87 -5.60 -29.28
N LEU A 472 -12.92 -6.42 -29.45
CA LEU A 472 -14.03 -6.13 -30.35
C LEU A 472 -14.86 -4.93 -29.89
N ILE A 473 -15.01 -4.73 -28.57
CA ILE A 473 -15.68 -3.56 -28.00
C ILE A 473 -14.85 -2.30 -28.24
N LEU A 474 -13.55 -2.32 -27.92
CA LEU A 474 -12.65 -1.17 -28.09
C LEU A 474 -12.47 -0.76 -29.55
N SER A 475 -12.62 -1.70 -30.50
CA SER A 475 -12.66 -1.42 -31.94
C SER A 475 -14.05 -1.07 -32.49
N ALA A 476 -15.06 -0.96 -31.62
CA ALA A 476 -16.46 -0.72 -31.95
C ALA A 476 -17.08 -1.74 -32.93
N LYS A 477 -16.46 -2.93 -33.08
CA LYS A 477 -16.91 -4.03 -33.95
C LYS A 477 -17.96 -4.91 -33.27
N LEU A 478 -17.90 -5.07 -31.95
CA LEU A 478 -18.96 -5.74 -31.20
C LEU A 478 -20.18 -4.83 -31.08
N LYS A 479 -21.38 -5.40 -31.21
CA LYS A 479 -22.67 -4.73 -31.03
C LYS A 479 -23.53 -5.49 -30.01
N GLY A 480 -24.54 -4.82 -29.47
CA GLY A 480 -25.52 -5.40 -28.53
C GLY A 480 -25.13 -5.21 -27.07
N ALA A 481 -25.74 -6.00 -26.19
CA ALA A 481 -25.73 -5.78 -24.74
C ALA A 481 -24.34 -5.60 -24.11
N LYS A 482 -23.34 -6.37 -24.56
CA LYS A 482 -21.93 -6.25 -24.12
C LYS A 482 -21.30 -4.90 -24.46
N PHE A 483 -21.60 -4.37 -25.63
CA PHE A 483 -21.14 -3.05 -26.03
C PHE A 483 -21.91 -1.97 -25.25
N ASP A 484 -23.23 -2.11 -25.15
CA ASP A 484 -24.12 -1.14 -24.52
C ASP A 484 -23.80 -0.95 -23.03
N ILE A 485 -23.57 -2.03 -22.27
CA ILE A 485 -23.19 -1.94 -20.86
C ILE A 485 -21.83 -1.25 -20.64
N VAL A 486 -20.88 -1.44 -21.56
CA VAL A 486 -19.59 -0.74 -21.52
C VAL A 486 -19.75 0.74 -21.81
N VAL A 487 -20.53 1.12 -22.83
CA VAL A 487 -20.79 2.52 -23.14
C VAL A 487 -21.53 3.19 -21.97
N LEU A 488 -22.54 2.54 -21.40
CA LEU A 488 -23.29 3.07 -20.27
C LEU A 488 -22.37 3.35 -19.07
N ASN A 489 -21.51 2.40 -18.68
CA ASN A 489 -20.58 2.64 -17.57
C ASN A 489 -19.49 3.68 -17.92
N ALA A 490 -19.03 3.74 -19.18
CA ALA A 490 -18.07 4.74 -19.64
C ALA A 490 -18.62 6.17 -19.59
N MET A 491 -19.90 6.36 -19.90
CA MET A 491 -20.57 7.66 -19.79
C MET A 491 -20.50 8.22 -18.37
N PHE A 492 -20.84 7.39 -17.38
CA PHE A 492 -20.82 7.79 -15.99
C PHE A 492 -19.40 7.95 -15.46
N ALA A 493 -18.46 7.11 -15.89
CA ALA A 493 -17.05 7.27 -15.55
C ALA A 493 -16.46 8.60 -16.08
N LEU A 494 -16.75 8.96 -17.34
CA LEU A 494 -16.29 10.22 -17.94
C LEU A 494 -16.90 11.45 -17.24
N TYR A 495 -18.18 11.37 -16.87
CA TYR A 495 -18.85 12.35 -16.02
C TYR A 495 -18.19 12.46 -14.63
N THR A 496 -17.87 11.33 -13.99
CA THR A 496 -17.24 11.27 -12.66
C THR A 496 -15.83 11.87 -12.67
N ALA A 497 -15.11 11.70 -13.79
CA ALA A 497 -13.80 12.31 -14.03
C ALA A 497 -13.87 13.82 -14.36
N ASN A 498 -15.05 14.44 -14.25
CA ASN A 498 -15.31 15.85 -14.59
C ASN A 498 -14.93 16.22 -16.04
N LYS A 499 -15.01 15.27 -16.97
CA LYS A 499 -14.76 15.51 -18.40
C LYS A 499 -16.03 15.63 -19.23
N ALA A 500 -17.19 15.46 -18.63
CA ALA A 500 -18.50 15.72 -19.22
C ALA A 500 -19.43 16.38 -18.18
N GLN A 501 -20.35 17.24 -18.64
CA GLN A 501 -21.30 17.93 -17.75
C GLN A 501 -22.42 17.03 -17.25
N SER A 502 -22.75 15.97 -18.01
CA SER A 502 -23.73 14.96 -17.63
C SER A 502 -23.41 13.62 -18.31
N PRO A 503 -23.91 12.49 -17.79
CA PRO A 503 -23.77 11.21 -18.47
C PRO A 503 -24.38 11.20 -19.88
N LEU A 504 -25.46 11.96 -20.11
CA LEU A 504 -26.10 12.03 -21.42
C LEU A 504 -25.18 12.69 -22.48
N ILE A 505 -24.51 13.80 -22.12
CA ILE A 505 -23.52 14.45 -22.99
C ILE A 505 -22.31 13.54 -23.21
N ALA A 506 -21.89 12.80 -22.17
CA ALA A 506 -20.79 11.85 -22.27
C ALA A 506 -21.05 10.77 -23.33
N LYS A 507 -22.31 10.38 -23.58
CA LYS A 507 -22.65 9.31 -24.54
C LYS A 507 -22.09 9.57 -25.92
N ASP A 508 -22.35 10.75 -26.46
CA ASP A 508 -21.94 11.10 -27.81
C ASP A 508 -20.40 11.14 -27.91
N MET A 509 -19.73 11.67 -26.87
CA MET A 509 -18.26 11.70 -26.79
C MET A 509 -17.65 10.29 -26.75
N ILE A 510 -18.23 9.37 -25.97
CA ILE A 510 -17.76 7.97 -25.88
C ILE A 510 -17.94 7.26 -27.23
N LEU A 511 -19.11 7.41 -27.86
CA LEU A 511 -19.40 6.77 -29.14
C LEU A 511 -18.50 7.32 -30.26
N GLU A 512 -18.26 8.63 -30.29
CA GLU A 512 -17.33 9.24 -31.24
C GLU A 512 -15.88 8.71 -31.05
N ALA A 513 -15.39 8.63 -29.81
CA ALA A 513 -14.07 8.09 -29.52
C ALA A 513 -13.91 6.61 -29.94
N LEU A 514 -14.95 5.81 -29.74
CA LEU A 514 -14.97 4.40 -30.16
C LEU A 514 -15.04 4.26 -31.69
N HIS A 515 -15.91 5.03 -32.36
CA HIS A 515 -16.15 4.92 -33.80
C HIS A 515 -15.07 5.58 -34.68
N SER A 516 -14.40 6.62 -34.18
CA SER A 516 -13.28 7.25 -34.87
C SER A 516 -12.03 6.36 -34.94
N GLY A 517 -11.96 5.30 -34.12
CA GLY A 517 -10.79 4.43 -34.00
C GLY A 517 -9.80 4.87 -32.93
N LEU A 518 -9.96 6.06 -32.33
CA LEU A 518 -9.08 6.61 -31.29
C LEU A 518 -8.80 5.60 -30.16
N VAL A 519 -9.87 4.98 -29.64
CA VAL A 519 -9.76 4.01 -28.53
C VAL A 519 -8.98 2.76 -28.95
N TYR A 520 -9.21 2.26 -30.16
CA TYR A 520 -8.55 1.05 -30.64
C TYR A 520 -7.07 1.29 -30.93
N GLU A 521 -6.73 2.43 -31.54
CA GLU A 521 -5.35 2.83 -31.79
C GLU A 521 -4.58 3.00 -30.48
N TYR A 522 -5.18 3.70 -29.50
CA TYR A 522 -4.62 3.83 -28.16
C TYR A 522 -4.39 2.45 -27.52
N PHE A 523 -5.38 1.56 -27.56
CA PHE A 523 -5.28 0.21 -27.01
C PHE A 523 -4.14 -0.59 -27.66
N LYS A 524 -4.02 -0.57 -28.99
CA LYS A 524 -2.93 -1.24 -29.71
C LYS A 524 -1.56 -0.63 -29.39
N ALA A 525 -1.47 0.69 -29.28
CA ALA A 525 -0.24 1.35 -28.87
C ALA A 525 0.15 0.98 -27.43
N TYR A 526 -0.81 0.84 -26.52
CA TYR A 526 -0.58 0.38 -25.15
C TYR A 526 -0.08 -1.07 -25.13
N GLN A 527 -0.64 -1.95 -25.98
CA GLN A 527 -0.25 -3.36 -26.08
C GLN A 527 1.16 -3.54 -26.68
N ASN A 528 1.56 -2.70 -27.64
CA ASN A 528 2.81 -2.86 -28.39
C ASN A 528 4.04 -2.25 -27.70
N ASP A 529 3.86 -1.31 -26.76
CA ASP A 529 4.96 -0.77 -25.97
C ASP A 529 5.39 -1.79 -24.92
N LYS A 530 6.30 -2.67 -25.32
CA LYS A 530 7.10 -3.46 -24.39
C LYS A 530 8.13 -2.50 -23.79
N THR A 531 7.82 -1.99 -22.60
CA THR A 531 8.76 -1.26 -21.73
C THR A 531 10.08 -1.98 -21.56
#